data_AF-K7EXM5-F1
#
_entry.id   AF-K7EXM5-F1
#
_cell.length_a   1.000
_cell.length_b   1.000
_cell.length_c   1.000
_cell.angle_alpha   90.00
_cell.angle_beta   90.00
_cell.angle_gamma   90.00
#
_symmetry.space_group_name_H-M   'P 1'
#
loop_
_entity.id
_entity.type
_entity.pdbx_description
1 polymer ?
#
loop_
_entity_poly.entity_id
_entity_poly.type
_entity_poly.pdbx_seq_one_letter_code
_entity_poly.pdbx_strand_id
1 'polypeptide(L)'
;MRRLVKQKLKGTVTRAKSLKAAWKLFKDTIIEAQLKCIPQIKKHSKRPKKESPWLNHHVKEAVRDKKVSFKKWKSNPSEINRKEHKHCQIKCKNVIRKAKKDFEEQLAKNSKRNNKMFFKYIRSRKPAKKPVGPLDDRAIKGAIKDDKAIAEKLNDFFASVFTAEDVGEIPESAPSFVGDESEELSRIEVSLEEVLEQIEKLNVNKSPGLDGIHPRVLEELKWEIAELLSVVCNLFFKLVSVPSDLKVANVTPIFKKGSRGDPGNYRPVSLTSVPGKLVETIVKNKIVKHVEK
;
A
#
# COMPACT_ATOMS: atom_id res chain seq x y z
N MET A 1 -7.20 -11.95 18.71
CA MET A 1 -6.09 -12.29 17.81
C MET A 1 -4.86 -12.83 18.56
N ARG A 2 -4.20 -12.05 19.42
CA ARG A 2 -2.99 -12.47 20.19
C ARG A 2 -3.10 -13.84 20.87
N ARG A 3 -4.17 -14.07 21.65
CA ARG A 3 -4.42 -15.37 22.32
C ARG A 3 -4.43 -16.56 21.36
N LEU A 4 -5.06 -16.41 20.19
CA LEU A 4 -5.14 -17.46 19.17
C LEU A 4 -3.75 -17.77 18.61
N VAL A 5 -2.99 -16.74 18.26
CA VAL A 5 -1.62 -16.89 17.74
C VAL A 5 -0.73 -17.52 18.79
N LYS A 6 -0.73 -16.99 20.03
CA LYS A 6 0.05 -17.53 21.15
C LYS A 6 -0.25 -19.01 21.42
N GLN A 7 -1.53 -19.42 21.36
CA GLN A 7 -1.91 -20.82 21.56
C GLN A 7 -1.39 -21.73 20.45
N LYS A 8 -1.45 -21.28 19.19
CA LYS A 8 -0.95 -22.06 18.04
C LYS A 8 0.57 -22.14 17.97
N LEU A 9 1.26 -21.09 18.41
CA LEU A 9 2.72 -21.02 18.40
C LEU A 9 3.35 -21.61 19.68
N LYS A 10 2.54 -22.01 20.66
CA LYS A 10 3.03 -22.60 21.91
C LYS A 10 3.73 -23.94 21.66
N GLY A 11 5.03 -24.00 21.95
CA GLY A 11 5.83 -25.24 21.87
C GLY A 11 6.05 -25.76 20.45
N THR A 12 5.81 -24.93 19.42
CA THR A 12 5.98 -25.28 18.00
C THR A 12 7.28 -24.77 17.41
N VAL A 13 7.91 -23.75 18.02
CA VAL A 13 9.25 -23.25 17.65
C VAL A 13 10.28 -24.39 17.61
N THR A 14 10.15 -25.36 18.53
CA THR A 14 11.02 -26.55 18.63
C THR A 14 10.61 -27.74 17.75
N ARG A 15 9.47 -27.68 17.03
CA ARG A 15 8.92 -28.82 16.27
C ARG A 15 9.08 -28.71 14.75
N ALA A 16 9.51 -27.57 14.23
CA ALA A 16 9.62 -27.38 12.80
C ALA A 16 10.81 -28.17 12.23
N LYS A 17 10.52 -29.33 11.64
CA LYS A 17 11.53 -30.25 11.06
C LYS A 17 12.16 -29.74 9.75
N SER A 18 11.62 -28.68 9.14
CA SER A 18 12.13 -28.10 7.89
C SER A 18 11.74 -26.63 7.75
N LEU A 19 12.49 -25.91 6.91
CA LEU A 19 12.20 -24.51 6.61
C LEU A 19 10.79 -24.31 6.04
N LYS A 20 10.40 -25.17 5.10
CA LYS A 20 9.07 -25.13 4.47
C LYS A 20 7.97 -25.29 5.51
N ALA A 21 8.14 -26.21 6.47
CA ALA A 21 7.19 -26.42 7.55
C ALA A 21 7.14 -25.22 8.51
N ALA A 22 8.30 -24.66 8.89
CA ALA A 22 8.40 -23.50 9.77
C ALA A 22 7.71 -22.26 9.15
N TRP A 23 8.02 -21.96 7.89
CA TRP A 23 7.43 -20.85 7.15
C TRP A 23 5.92 -21.02 6.96
N LYS A 24 5.48 -22.22 6.59
CA LYS A 24 4.05 -22.54 6.43
C LYS A 24 3.31 -22.34 7.74
N LEU A 25 3.85 -22.82 8.86
CA LEU A 25 3.26 -22.63 10.18
C LEU A 25 3.11 -21.14 10.53
N PHE A 26 4.17 -20.36 10.32
CA PHE A 26 4.16 -18.91 10.55
C PHE A 26 3.07 -18.22 9.72
N LYS A 27 3.09 -18.44 8.40
CA LYS A 27 2.15 -17.82 7.45
C LYS A 27 0.71 -18.23 7.75
N ASP A 28 0.42 -19.52 7.84
CA ASP A 28 -0.94 -20.02 8.05
C ASP A 28 -1.53 -19.51 9.37
N THR A 29 -0.72 -19.47 10.44
CA THR A 29 -1.16 -18.94 11.73
C THR A 29 -1.57 -17.48 11.64
N ILE A 30 -0.77 -16.66 10.95
CA ILE A 30 -1.08 -15.23 10.76
C ILE A 30 -2.31 -15.07 9.87
N ILE A 31 -2.35 -15.73 8.71
CA ILE A 31 -3.48 -15.61 7.77
C ILE A 31 -4.78 -16.07 8.41
N GLU A 32 -4.78 -17.19 9.12
CA GLU A 32 -5.95 -17.65 9.86
C GLU A 32 -6.39 -16.65 10.93
N ALA A 33 -5.43 -16.08 11.69
CA ALA A 33 -5.74 -15.05 12.67
C ALA A 33 -6.35 -13.80 12.03
N GLN A 34 -5.83 -13.37 10.87
CA GLN A 34 -6.39 -12.27 10.08
C GLN A 34 -7.84 -12.58 9.68
N LEU A 35 -8.09 -13.76 9.09
CA LEU A 35 -9.42 -14.16 8.62
C LEU A 35 -10.44 -14.28 9.75
N LYS A 36 -10.04 -14.79 10.92
CA LYS A 36 -10.94 -14.98 12.07
C LYS A 36 -11.21 -13.71 12.87
N CYS A 37 -10.22 -12.82 12.98
CA CYS A 37 -10.29 -11.67 13.90
C CYS A 37 -10.51 -10.33 13.20
N ILE A 38 -10.31 -10.21 11.89
CA ILE A 38 -10.49 -8.95 11.15
C ILE A 38 -11.84 -8.99 10.42
N PRO A 39 -12.79 -8.10 10.75
CA PRO A 39 -14.06 -8.02 10.04
C PRO A 39 -13.86 -7.75 8.54
N GLN A 40 -14.43 -8.62 7.70
CA GLN A 40 -14.42 -8.42 6.26
C GLN A 40 -15.59 -7.55 5.82
N ILE A 41 -15.28 -6.39 5.25
CA ILE A 41 -16.29 -5.52 4.67
C ILE A 41 -16.39 -5.82 3.17
N LYS A 42 -17.54 -6.32 2.72
CA LYS A 42 -17.82 -6.45 1.29
C LYS A 42 -17.77 -5.06 0.65
N LYS A 43 -16.91 -4.87 -0.35
CA LYS A 43 -16.93 -3.64 -1.16
C LYS A 43 -18.20 -3.64 -2.00
N HIS A 44 -19.21 -2.90 -1.57
CA HIS A 44 -20.34 -2.59 -2.43
C HIS A 44 -19.87 -1.69 -3.58
N SER A 45 -20.25 -2.02 -4.82
CA SER A 45 -19.90 -1.25 -6.03
C SER A 45 -20.42 0.19 -5.97
N LYS A 46 -21.53 0.41 -5.25
CA LYS A 46 -22.09 1.74 -4.96
C LYS A 46 -21.46 2.27 -3.68
N ARG A 47 -20.30 2.93 -3.78
CA ARG A 47 -19.85 3.80 -2.68
C ARG A 47 -20.97 4.81 -2.40
N PRO A 48 -21.44 4.95 -1.14
CA PRO A 48 -22.37 6.03 -0.82
C PRO A 48 -21.74 7.35 -1.27
N LYS A 49 -22.54 8.22 -1.90
CA LYS A 49 -22.09 9.56 -2.30
C LYS A 49 -21.54 10.22 -1.05
N LYS A 50 -20.22 10.37 -1.00
CA LYS A 50 -19.55 10.96 0.14
C LYS A 50 -20.08 12.38 0.29
N GLU A 51 -20.75 12.67 1.41
CA GLU A 51 -21.24 14.02 1.67
C GLU A 51 -20.05 14.99 1.64
N SER A 52 -20.29 16.15 1.03
CA SER A 52 -19.25 17.17 0.95
C SER A 52 -18.90 17.68 2.34
N PRO A 53 -17.62 17.80 2.72
CA PRO A 53 -17.22 18.18 4.08
C PRO A 53 -17.77 19.54 4.57
N TRP A 54 -18.08 20.45 3.65
CA TRP A 54 -18.66 21.76 3.93
C TRP A 54 -20.21 21.74 4.06
N LEU A 55 -20.84 20.57 3.94
CA LEU A 55 -22.30 20.43 4.01
C LEU A 55 -22.77 20.49 5.48
N ASN A 56 -23.16 21.68 5.92
CA ASN A 56 -23.72 21.90 7.26
C ASN A 56 -25.26 22.02 7.24
N HIS A 57 -25.87 22.15 8.41
CA HIS A 57 -27.33 22.27 8.57
C HIS A 57 -27.91 23.45 7.77
N HIS A 58 -27.28 24.63 7.81
CA HIS A 58 -27.73 25.82 7.08
C HIS A 58 -27.76 25.61 5.56
N VAL A 59 -26.80 24.87 5.01
CA VAL A 59 -26.82 24.51 3.58
C VAL A 59 -27.97 23.55 3.29
N LYS A 60 -28.19 22.53 4.14
CA LYS A 60 -29.29 21.56 3.96
C LYS A 60 -30.65 22.26 3.99
N GLU A 61 -30.84 23.21 4.90
CA GLU A 61 -32.02 24.07 5.01
C GLU A 61 -32.21 24.95 3.78
N ALA A 62 -31.21 25.73 3.37
CA ALA A 62 -31.33 26.61 2.20
C ALA A 62 -31.59 25.83 0.89
N VAL A 63 -31.06 24.60 0.76
CA VAL A 63 -31.38 23.70 -0.36
C VAL A 63 -32.83 23.21 -0.29
N ARG A 64 -33.36 22.95 0.90
CA ARG A 64 -34.76 22.56 1.12
C ARG A 64 -35.69 23.72 0.73
N ASP A 65 -35.44 24.93 1.22
CA ASP A 65 -36.24 26.13 0.92
C ASP A 65 -36.29 26.42 -0.58
N LYS A 66 -35.14 26.31 -1.27
CA LYS A 66 -35.07 26.44 -2.72
C LYS A 66 -35.93 25.40 -3.45
N LYS A 67 -35.95 24.15 -2.96
CA LYS A 67 -36.76 23.09 -3.55
C LYS A 67 -38.26 23.32 -3.29
N VAL A 68 -38.63 23.74 -2.09
CA VAL A 68 -40.02 24.02 -1.71
C VAL A 68 -40.56 25.20 -2.52
N SER A 69 -39.84 26.32 -2.56
CA SER A 69 -40.22 27.49 -3.37
C SER A 69 -40.30 27.18 -4.87
N PHE A 70 -39.41 26.33 -5.40
CA PHE A 70 -39.50 25.89 -6.80
C PHE A 70 -40.77 25.08 -7.07
N LYS A 71 -41.12 24.14 -6.20
CA LYS A 71 -42.37 23.36 -6.31
C LYS A 71 -43.59 24.28 -6.26
N LYS A 72 -43.61 25.22 -5.32
CA LYS A 72 -44.69 26.21 -5.16
C LYS A 72 -44.86 27.06 -6.42
N TRP A 73 -43.78 27.59 -6.97
CA TRP A 73 -43.82 28.35 -8.23
C TRP A 73 -44.24 27.49 -9.43
N LYS A 74 -43.80 26.22 -9.50
CA LYS A 74 -44.20 25.30 -10.56
C LYS A 74 -45.70 24.95 -10.51
N SER A 75 -46.26 24.78 -9.31
CA SER A 75 -47.69 24.49 -9.12
C SER A 75 -48.58 25.72 -9.27
N ASN A 76 -48.09 26.91 -8.89
CA ASN A 76 -48.80 28.18 -9.06
C ASN A 76 -47.85 29.25 -9.60
N PRO A 77 -47.75 29.39 -10.94
CA PRO A 77 -46.87 30.35 -11.60
C PRO A 77 -47.34 31.81 -11.44
N SER A 78 -47.12 32.39 -10.27
CA SER A 78 -47.35 33.82 -10.00
C SER A 78 -46.05 34.60 -9.87
N GLU A 79 -46.09 35.91 -10.10
CA GLU A 79 -44.92 36.79 -9.96
C GLU A 79 -44.40 36.82 -8.51
N ILE A 80 -45.30 36.68 -7.53
CA ILE A 80 -44.94 36.56 -6.11
C ILE A 80 -44.12 35.29 -5.88
N ASN A 81 -44.61 34.13 -6.35
CA ASN A 81 -43.92 32.85 -6.19
C ASN A 81 -42.59 32.80 -6.98
N ARG A 82 -42.53 33.47 -8.14
CA ARG A 82 -41.29 33.63 -8.93
C ARG A 82 -40.24 34.43 -8.16
N LYS A 83 -40.63 35.57 -7.57
CA LYS A 83 -39.73 36.40 -6.74
C LYS A 83 -39.26 35.66 -5.50
N GLU A 84 -40.15 34.94 -4.82
CA GLU A 84 -39.83 34.09 -3.67
C GLU A 84 -38.80 33.01 -4.04
N HIS A 85 -39.03 32.29 -5.15
CA HIS A 85 -38.08 31.29 -5.64
C HIS A 85 -36.72 31.89 -5.99
N LYS A 86 -36.69 33.04 -6.66
CA LYS A 86 -35.45 33.77 -6.99
C LYS A 86 -34.69 34.16 -5.73
N HIS A 87 -35.38 34.64 -4.69
CA HIS A 87 -34.78 34.94 -3.39
C HIS A 87 -34.16 33.70 -2.74
N CYS A 88 -34.91 32.59 -2.63
CA CYS A 88 -34.40 31.32 -2.09
C CYS A 88 -33.22 30.77 -2.91
N GLN A 89 -33.22 30.95 -4.23
CA GLN A 89 -32.11 30.56 -5.10
C GLN A 89 -30.83 31.34 -4.79
N ILE A 90 -30.92 32.66 -4.65
CA ILE A 90 -29.79 33.53 -4.29
C ILE A 90 -29.29 33.21 -2.89
N LYS A 91 -30.20 33.08 -1.91
CA LYS A 91 -29.86 32.69 -0.52
C LYS A 91 -29.11 31.36 -0.50
N CYS A 92 -29.63 30.34 -1.19
CA CYS A 92 -28.98 29.02 -1.30
C CYS A 92 -27.57 29.11 -1.91
N LYS A 93 -27.40 29.88 -2.99
CA LYS A 93 -26.09 30.12 -3.61
C LYS A 93 -25.09 30.75 -2.64
N ASN A 94 -25.52 31.78 -1.90
CA ASN A 94 -24.68 32.51 -0.95
C ASN A 94 -24.29 31.66 0.25
N VAL A 95 -25.23 30.91 0.84
CA VAL A 95 -24.97 30.00 1.96
C VAL A 95 -24.00 28.89 1.56
N ILE A 96 -24.14 28.31 0.36
CA ILE A 96 -23.18 27.33 -0.16
C ILE A 96 -21.80 27.95 -0.35
N ARG A 97 -21.71 29.15 -0.91
CA ARG A 97 -20.43 29.85 -1.11
C ARG A 97 -19.74 30.15 0.21
N LYS A 98 -20.48 30.65 1.21
CA LYS A 98 -19.98 30.91 2.56
C LYS A 98 -19.51 29.63 3.24
N ALA A 99 -20.31 28.57 3.26
CA ALA A 99 -19.94 27.30 3.89
C ALA A 99 -18.68 26.67 3.27
N LYS A 100 -18.50 26.77 1.94
CA LYS A 100 -17.28 26.33 1.27
C LYS A 100 -16.06 27.16 1.70
N LYS A 101 -16.19 28.48 1.70
CA LYS A 101 -15.13 29.41 2.10
C LYS A 101 -14.71 29.18 3.55
N ASP A 102 -15.67 29.10 4.47
CA ASP A 102 -15.41 28.89 5.90
C ASP A 102 -14.70 27.55 6.13
N PHE A 103 -15.12 26.48 5.44
CA PHE A 103 -14.45 25.19 5.50
C PHE A 103 -13.01 25.24 4.98
N GLU A 104 -12.78 25.89 3.83
CA GLU A 104 -11.45 26.04 3.24
C GLU A 104 -10.52 26.88 4.12
N GLU A 105 -11.02 27.98 4.71
CA GLU A 105 -10.29 28.80 5.65
C GLU A 105 -9.91 28.04 6.92
N GLN A 106 -10.85 27.29 7.51
CA GLN A 106 -10.56 26.44 8.66
C GLN A 106 -9.53 25.36 8.33
N LEU A 107 -9.61 24.76 7.15
CA LEU A 107 -8.66 23.76 6.69
C LEU A 107 -7.26 24.35 6.49
N ALA A 108 -7.16 25.56 5.95
CA ALA A 108 -5.91 26.28 5.79
C ALA A 108 -5.30 26.70 7.13
N LYS A 109 -6.10 27.27 8.04
CA LYS A 109 -5.67 27.64 9.40
C LYS A 109 -5.14 26.44 10.18
N ASN A 110 -5.79 25.27 10.02
CA ASN A 110 -5.40 24.04 10.70
C ASN A 110 -4.33 23.23 9.95
N SER A 111 -3.81 23.70 8.82
CA SER A 111 -2.87 22.93 7.98
C SER A 111 -1.58 22.54 8.72
N LYS A 112 -1.05 23.42 9.58
CA LYS A 112 0.15 23.14 10.40
C LYS A 112 -0.07 22.02 11.42
N ARG A 113 -1.29 21.92 11.99
CA ARG A 113 -1.64 20.89 12.99
C ARG A 113 -2.16 19.59 12.34
N ASN A 114 -2.89 19.69 11.22
CA ASN A 114 -3.52 18.55 10.55
C ASN A 114 -3.27 18.55 9.04
N ASN A 115 -2.00 18.36 8.69
CA ASN A 115 -1.53 18.37 7.30
C ASN A 115 -2.20 17.28 6.42
N LYS A 116 -2.58 16.16 7.04
CA LYS A 116 -3.22 15.02 6.35
C LYS A 116 -4.57 15.40 5.75
N MET A 117 -5.40 16.15 6.48
CA MET A 117 -6.72 16.58 6.01
C MET A 117 -6.61 17.62 4.90
N PHE A 118 -5.67 18.56 5.02
CA PHE A 118 -5.38 19.55 3.99
C PHE A 118 -4.99 18.88 2.66
N PHE A 119 -3.97 18.01 2.66
CA PHE A 119 -3.57 17.32 1.42
C PHE A 119 -4.60 16.30 0.92
N LYS A 120 -5.46 15.75 1.79
CA LYS A 120 -6.61 14.94 1.36
C LYS A 120 -7.61 15.78 0.57
N TYR A 121 -7.89 17.00 1.01
CA TYR A 121 -8.76 17.93 0.30
C TYR A 121 -8.17 18.34 -1.05
N ILE A 122 -6.91 18.77 -1.09
CA ILE A 122 -6.21 19.11 -2.35
C ILE A 122 -6.24 17.95 -3.34
N ARG A 123 -5.94 16.71 -2.90
CA ARG A 123 -6.03 15.53 -3.76
C ARG A 123 -7.43 15.26 -4.28
N SER A 124 -8.47 15.57 -3.51
CA SER A 124 -9.86 15.43 -3.99
C SER A 124 -10.27 16.48 -5.02
N ARG A 125 -9.55 17.60 -5.10
CA ARG A 125 -9.73 18.64 -6.11
C ARG A 125 -8.93 18.39 -7.38
N LYS A 126 -7.89 17.56 -7.32
CA LYS A 126 -7.14 17.13 -8.50
C LYS A 126 -7.98 16.17 -9.35
N PRO A 127 -7.82 16.18 -10.69
CA PRO A 127 -8.45 15.19 -11.55
C PRO A 127 -8.08 13.77 -11.07
N ALA A 128 -9.00 12.82 -11.31
CA ALA A 128 -8.74 11.42 -10.99
C ALA A 128 -7.43 10.99 -11.65
N LYS A 129 -6.65 10.15 -10.95
CA LYS A 129 -5.45 9.54 -11.55
C LYS A 129 -5.90 8.79 -12.81
N LYS A 130 -5.33 9.17 -13.95
CA LYS A 130 -5.53 8.44 -15.20
C LYS A 130 -4.98 7.02 -15.01
N PRO A 131 -5.74 5.98 -15.37
CA PRO A 131 -5.27 4.60 -15.31
C PRO A 131 -4.05 4.40 -16.22
N VAL A 132 -3.45 3.21 -16.15
CA VAL A 132 -2.52 2.77 -17.19
C VAL A 132 -3.26 2.89 -18.53
N GLY A 133 -2.63 3.56 -19.48
CA GLY A 133 -3.30 3.88 -20.74
C GLY A 133 -3.31 2.67 -21.65
N PRO A 134 -4.09 2.72 -22.73
CA PRO A 134 -3.83 1.85 -23.85
C PRO A 134 -2.36 1.98 -24.27
N LEU A 135 -1.69 0.86 -24.47
CA LEU A 135 -0.29 0.85 -24.88
C LEU A 135 -0.20 0.81 -26.41
N ASP A 136 0.73 1.58 -26.97
CA ASP A 136 1.02 1.56 -28.39
C ASP A 136 1.83 0.30 -28.67
N ASP A 137 1.37 -0.52 -29.62
CA ASP A 137 2.18 -1.60 -30.14
C ASP A 137 2.60 -1.25 -31.57
N ARG A 138 3.90 -1.37 -31.87
CA ARG A 138 4.40 -1.21 -33.23
C ARG A 138 4.07 -2.43 -34.09
N ALA A 139 3.86 -3.59 -33.47
CA ALA A 139 3.55 -4.85 -34.16
C ALA A 139 2.07 -5.02 -34.51
N ILE A 140 1.17 -4.33 -33.81
CA ILE A 140 -0.28 -4.37 -34.05
C ILE A 140 -0.70 -3.00 -34.53
N LYS A 141 -1.48 -2.92 -35.62
CA LYS A 141 -2.02 -1.64 -36.11
C LYS A 141 -3.11 -1.14 -35.15
N GLY A 142 -2.72 -0.57 -34.01
CA GLY A 142 -3.63 -0.06 -32.98
C GLY A 142 -3.07 -0.11 -31.55
N ALA A 143 -3.80 0.47 -30.60
CA ALA A 143 -3.42 0.46 -29.19
C ALA A 143 -4.03 -0.75 -28.45
N ILE A 144 -3.23 -1.39 -27.59
CA ILE A 144 -3.65 -2.46 -26.69
C ILE A 144 -4.53 -1.85 -25.60
N LYS A 145 -5.78 -2.30 -25.49
CA LYS A 145 -6.75 -1.76 -24.51
C LYS A 145 -7.14 -2.76 -23.41
N ASP A 146 -6.83 -4.03 -23.61
CA ASP A 146 -7.13 -5.09 -22.65
C ASP A 146 -6.16 -5.05 -21.46
N ASP A 147 -6.68 -5.14 -20.24
CA ASP A 147 -5.89 -4.99 -19.01
C ASP A 147 -4.82 -6.09 -18.86
N LYS A 148 -5.11 -7.32 -19.29
CA LYS A 148 -4.16 -8.44 -19.21
C LYS A 148 -3.04 -8.24 -20.23
N ALA A 149 -3.40 -7.93 -21.49
CA ALA A 149 -2.43 -7.66 -22.53
C ALA A 149 -1.54 -6.43 -22.22
N ILE A 150 -2.10 -5.39 -21.60
CA ILE A 150 -1.34 -4.23 -21.10
C ILE A 150 -0.31 -4.69 -20.04
N ALA A 151 -0.72 -5.53 -19.10
CA ALA A 151 0.17 -6.04 -18.06
C ALA A 151 1.30 -6.90 -18.62
N GLU A 152 0.99 -7.80 -19.56
CA GLU A 152 1.97 -8.65 -20.25
C GLU A 152 2.98 -7.79 -21.03
N LYS A 153 2.52 -6.84 -21.84
CA LYS A 153 3.40 -5.94 -22.61
C LYS A 153 4.34 -5.13 -21.70
N LEU A 154 3.84 -4.64 -20.57
CA LEU A 154 4.67 -3.94 -19.59
C LEU A 154 5.68 -4.89 -18.94
N ASN A 155 5.28 -6.11 -18.62
CA ASN A 155 6.16 -7.11 -18.04
C ASN A 155 7.29 -7.49 -19.02
N ASP A 156 6.97 -7.73 -20.29
CA ASP A 156 7.96 -8.03 -21.32
C ASP A 156 8.98 -6.92 -21.46
N PHE A 157 8.50 -5.67 -21.51
CA PHE A 157 9.39 -4.51 -21.54
C PHE A 157 10.24 -4.40 -20.28
N PHE A 158 9.64 -4.54 -19.08
CA PHE A 158 10.37 -4.48 -17.82
C PHE A 158 11.40 -5.59 -17.69
N ALA A 159 11.11 -6.80 -18.18
CA ALA A 159 12.07 -7.90 -18.21
C ALA A 159 13.21 -7.61 -19.20
N SER A 160 12.91 -7.06 -20.37
CA SER A 160 13.90 -6.80 -21.42
C SER A 160 14.97 -5.75 -21.06
N VAL A 161 14.72 -4.92 -20.04
CA VAL A 161 15.71 -3.92 -19.58
C VAL A 161 16.66 -4.47 -18.53
N PHE A 162 16.44 -5.69 -18.03
CA PHE A 162 17.38 -6.37 -17.14
C PHE A 162 18.35 -7.23 -17.95
N THR A 163 19.59 -7.28 -17.51
CA THR A 163 20.61 -8.18 -18.07
C THR A 163 20.32 -9.63 -17.65
N ALA A 164 20.39 -10.56 -18.59
CA ALA A 164 20.47 -11.98 -18.28
C ALA A 164 21.95 -12.32 -18.13
N GLU A 165 22.43 -12.42 -16.89
CA GLU A 165 23.81 -12.81 -16.60
C GLU A 165 24.03 -14.29 -16.91
N ASP A 166 25.17 -14.61 -17.54
CA ASP A 166 25.60 -15.99 -17.73
C ASP A 166 26.17 -16.53 -16.40
N VAL A 167 25.50 -17.54 -15.85
CA VAL A 167 25.90 -18.19 -14.60
C VAL A 167 26.85 -19.38 -14.83
N GLY A 168 27.19 -19.69 -16.09
CA GLY A 168 28.06 -20.80 -16.46
C GLY A 168 29.54 -20.56 -16.15
N GLU A 169 30.02 -19.33 -16.32
CA GLU A 169 31.41 -18.92 -16.05
C GLU A 169 31.43 -17.73 -15.08
N ILE A 170 31.18 -18.01 -13.81
CA ILE A 170 31.41 -17.02 -12.75
C ILE A 170 32.93 -16.96 -12.54
N PRO A 171 33.60 -15.82 -12.81
CA PRO A 171 35.04 -15.71 -12.58
C PRO A 171 35.33 -16.02 -11.11
N GLU A 172 36.34 -16.85 -10.84
CA GLU A 172 36.85 -16.97 -9.47
C GLU A 172 37.29 -15.59 -9.01
N SER A 173 36.58 -15.04 -8.03
CA SER A 173 37.00 -13.80 -7.39
C SER A 173 38.33 -14.08 -6.71
N ALA A 174 39.41 -13.43 -7.16
CA ALA A 174 40.65 -13.40 -6.41
C ALA A 174 40.33 -12.97 -4.96
N PRO A 175 40.96 -13.56 -3.92
CA PRO A 175 40.71 -13.17 -2.55
C PRO A 175 41.01 -11.67 -2.41
N SER A 176 39.96 -10.87 -2.36
CA SER A 176 40.03 -9.41 -2.31
C SER A 176 40.21 -8.90 -0.88
N PHE A 177 40.09 -9.80 0.11
CA PHE A 177 40.21 -9.49 1.51
C PHE A 177 41.62 -9.83 2.00
N VAL A 178 42.34 -8.82 2.50
CA VAL A 178 43.72 -8.93 3.01
C VAL A 178 43.75 -8.74 4.55
N GLY A 179 42.60 -8.88 5.21
CA GLY A 179 42.46 -8.78 6.66
C GLY A 179 42.52 -10.13 7.38
N ASP A 180 42.41 -10.10 8.70
CA ASP A 180 42.38 -11.31 9.53
C ASP A 180 41.04 -12.06 9.38
N GLU A 181 41.04 -13.38 9.49
CA GLU A 181 39.80 -14.19 9.46
C GLU A 181 38.80 -13.76 10.56
N SER A 182 39.30 -13.19 11.66
CA SER A 182 38.47 -12.63 12.73
C SER A 182 37.66 -11.39 12.31
N GLU A 183 38.07 -10.74 11.22
CA GLU A 183 37.43 -9.59 10.61
C GLU A 183 36.46 -9.99 9.49
N GLU A 184 36.21 -11.28 9.24
CA GLU A 184 35.27 -11.75 8.21
C GLU A 184 33.83 -11.81 8.75
N LEU A 185 32.84 -11.38 7.94
CA LEU A 185 31.42 -11.63 8.21
C LEU A 185 31.04 -13.06 7.81
N SER A 186 31.61 -14.04 8.50
CA SER A 186 31.42 -15.47 8.19
C SER A 186 29.98 -15.96 8.46
N ARG A 187 29.24 -15.28 9.34
CA ARG A 187 27.88 -15.72 9.72
C ARG A 187 26.92 -14.57 10.02
N ILE A 188 25.71 -14.71 9.47
CA ILE A 188 24.56 -13.88 9.82
C ILE A 188 23.65 -14.69 10.74
N GLU A 189 23.55 -14.25 12.00
CA GLU A 189 22.57 -14.76 12.96
C GLU A 189 21.52 -13.70 13.23
N VAL A 190 20.24 -14.06 13.26
CA VAL A 190 19.13 -13.13 13.52
C VAL A 190 18.62 -13.34 14.94
N SER A 191 18.70 -12.29 15.76
CA SER A 191 18.20 -12.33 17.14
C SER A 191 16.70 -12.00 17.24
N LEU A 192 16.09 -12.32 18.37
CA LEU A 192 14.70 -11.96 18.64
C LEU A 192 14.52 -10.43 18.73
N GLU A 193 15.50 -9.75 19.34
CA GLU A 193 15.54 -8.31 19.52
C GLU A 193 15.64 -7.58 18.18
N GLU A 194 16.48 -8.07 17.27
CA GLU A 194 16.58 -7.53 15.91
C GLU A 194 15.26 -7.63 15.17
N VAL A 195 14.55 -8.76 15.30
CA VAL A 195 13.22 -8.93 14.69
C VAL A 195 12.22 -7.95 15.29
N LEU A 196 12.15 -7.82 16.62
CA LEU A 196 11.25 -6.88 17.28
C LEU A 196 11.53 -5.43 16.84
N GLU A 197 12.80 -5.02 16.85
CA GLU A 197 13.22 -3.69 16.44
C GLU A 197 12.82 -3.40 14.98
N GLN A 198 12.99 -4.37 14.08
CA GLN A 198 12.58 -4.18 12.69
C GLN A 198 11.05 -4.14 12.53
N ILE A 199 10.30 -4.92 13.31
CA ILE A 199 8.82 -4.85 13.30
C ILE A 199 8.36 -3.45 13.73
N GLU A 200 8.96 -2.89 14.78
CA GLU A 200 8.63 -1.54 15.28
C GLU A 200 8.91 -0.42 14.28
N LYS A 201 9.93 -0.61 13.42
CA LYS A 201 10.26 0.31 12.34
C LYS A 201 9.33 0.17 11.12
N LEU A 202 8.44 -0.82 11.08
CA LEU A 202 7.53 -1.02 9.95
C LEU A 202 6.52 0.12 9.83
N ASN A 203 6.32 0.59 8.59
CA ASN A 203 5.20 1.47 8.31
C ASN A 203 3.89 0.64 8.24
N VAL A 204 3.14 0.65 9.34
CA VAL A 204 1.88 -0.10 9.50
C VAL A 204 0.79 0.24 8.47
N ASN A 205 0.94 1.33 7.72
CA ASN A 205 -0.02 1.77 6.69
C ASN A 205 0.34 1.29 5.27
N LYS A 206 1.42 0.52 5.10
CA LYS A 206 1.81 -0.06 3.81
C LYS A 206 0.97 -1.29 3.47
N SER A 207 0.89 -1.58 2.18
CA SER A 207 0.17 -2.75 1.65
C SER A 207 0.94 -4.05 1.90
N PRO A 208 0.24 -5.18 2.12
CA PRO A 208 0.86 -6.50 2.17
C PRO A 208 1.40 -6.92 0.80
N GLY A 209 2.33 -7.87 0.79
CA GLY A 209 2.79 -8.53 -0.43
C GLY A 209 1.80 -9.59 -0.93
N LEU A 210 2.25 -10.45 -1.84
CA LEU A 210 1.49 -11.60 -2.34
C LEU A 210 1.16 -12.63 -1.25
N ASP A 211 1.94 -12.65 -0.18
CA ASP A 211 1.72 -13.50 0.99
C ASP A 211 0.47 -13.12 1.81
N GLY A 212 -0.10 -11.93 1.60
CA GLY A 212 -1.26 -11.43 2.33
C GLY A 212 -0.97 -11.01 3.77
N ILE A 213 0.30 -10.92 4.19
CA ILE A 213 0.69 -10.58 5.56
C ILE A 213 0.77 -9.06 5.71
N HIS A 214 -0.17 -8.47 6.45
CA HIS A 214 -0.26 -7.03 6.59
C HIS A 214 0.74 -6.51 7.66
N PRO A 215 1.48 -5.40 7.42
CA PRO A 215 2.44 -4.85 8.39
C PRO A 215 1.82 -4.57 9.76
N ARG A 216 0.61 -4.00 9.78
CA ARG A 216 -0.19 -3.80 11.00
C ARG A 216 -0.36 -5.09 11.82
N VAL A 217 -0.53 -6.23 11.18
CA VAL A 217 -0.76 -7.50 11.90
C VAL A 217 0.54 -7.99 12.54
N LEU A 218 1.69 -7.80 11.86
CA LEU A 218 3.00 -8.07 12.45
C LEU A 218 3.26 -7.18 13.67
N GLU A 219 2.98 -5.88 13.60
CA GLU A 219 3.14 -4.97 14.74
C GLU A 219 2.26 -5.38 15.93
N GLU A 220 1.00 -5.72 15.68
CA GLU A 220 0.06 -6.09 16.74
C GLU A 220 0.35 -7.46 17.37
N LEU A 221 1.12 -8.33 16.69
CA LEU A 221 1.46 -9.69 17.11
C LEU A 221 2.96 -9.88 17.38
N LYS A 222 3.75 -8.80 17.44
CA LYS A 222 5.21 -8.87 17.42
C LYS A 222 5.79 -9.76 18.52
N TRP A 223 5.24 -9.69 19.72
CA TRP A 223 5.67 -10.48 20.87
C TRP A 223 5.38 -11.97 20.71
N GLU A 224 4.28 -12.31 20.04
CA GLU A 224 3.90 -13.70 19.81
C GLU A 224 4.67 -14.35 18.65
N ILE A 225 5.14 -13.57 17.68
CA ILE A 225 5.73 -14.10 16.44
C ILE A 225 7.24 -13.91 16.33
N ALA A 226 7.86 -13.01 17.11
CA ALA A 226 9.26 -12.65 16.96
C ALA A 226 10.21 -13.85 17.10
N GLU A 227 9.96 -14.71 18.09
CA GLU A 227 10.76 -15.92 18.32
C GLU A 227 10.67 -16.91 17.13
N LEU A 228 9.47 -17.18 16.63
CA LEU A 228 9.31 -18.05 15.47
C LEU A 228 9.96 -17.45 14.23
N LEU A 229 9.81 -16.14 14.04
CA LEU A 229 10.37 -15.45 12.88
C LEU A 229 11.90 -15.43 12.93
N SER A 230 12.53 -15.23 14.09
CA SER A 230 14.00 -15.30 14.22
C SER A 230 14.52 -16.71 13.90
N VAL A 231 13.85 -17.77 14.38
CA VAL A 231 14.20 -19.15 14.03
C VAL A 231 14.06 -19.41 12.53
N VAL A 232 12.96 -18.95 11.92
CA VAL A 232 12.76 -19.06 10.47
C VAL A 232 13.85 -18.34 9.69
N CYS A 233 14.22 -17.12 10.09
CA CYS A 233 15.30 -16.35 9.46
C CYS A 233 16.63 -17.09 9.55
N ASN A 234 16.98 -17.62 10.71
CA ASN A 234 18.21 -18.39 10.90
C ASN A 234 18.22 -19.68 10.06
N LEU A 235 17.07 -20.33 9.89
CA LEU A 235 16.93 -21.46 8.96
C LEU A 235 17.15 -21.06 7.50
N PHE A 236 16.86 -19.81 7.09
CA PHE A 236 17.17 -19.37 5.73
C PHE A 236 18.66 -19.43 5.44
N PHE A 237 19.47 -18.89 6.35
CA PHE A 237 20.93 -18.89 6.23
C PHE A 237 21.51 -20.29 6.39
N LYS A 238 21.07 -21.04 7.41
CA LYS A 238 21.57 -22.40 7.68
C LYS A 238 21.32 -23.36 6.52
N LEU A 239 20.19 -23.24 5.83
CA LEU A 239 19.80 -24.14 4.74
C LEU A 239 20.04 -23.54 3.34
N VAL A 240 20.62 -22.34 3.28
CA VAL A 240 20.87 -21.59 2.02
C VAL A 240 19.62 -21.55 1.14
N SER A 241 18.46 -21.27 1.76
CA SER A 241 17.16 -21.38 1.09
C SER A 241 16.16 -20.39 1.66
N VAL A 242 15.35 -19.79 0.79
CA VAL A 242 14.25 -18.91 1.19
C VAL A 242 12.93 -19.40 0.61
N PRO A 243 11.80 -19.21 1.31
CA PRO A 243 10.48 -19.60 0.82
C PRO A 243 10.13 -18.91 -0.49
N SER A 244 9.39 -19.60 -1.35
CA SER A 244 8.97 -19.08 -2.66
C SER A 244 8.18 -17.77 -2.57
N ASP A 245 7.39 -17.59 -1.51
CA ASP A 245 6.62 -16.37 -1.25
C ASP A 245 7.50 -15.11 -1.16
N LEU A 246 8.76 -15.25 -0.72
CA LEU A 246 9.71 -14.14 -0.58
C LEU A 246 10.40 -13.82 -1.91
N LYS A 247 10.37 -14.75 -2.88
CA LYS A 247 11.01 -14.59 -4.21
C LYS A 247 10.11 -13.91 -5.24
N VAL A 248 8.83 -13.68 -4.89
CA VAL A 248 7.82 -13.13 -5.79
C VAL A 248 7.34 -11.76 -5.33
N ALA A 249 6.91 -10.93 -6.28
CA ALA A 249 6.43 -9.58 -5.99
C ALA A 249 5.25 -9.20 -6.90
N ASN A 250 4.35 -8.36 -6.40
CA ASN A 250 3.37 -7.68 -7.24
C ASN A 250 4.02 -6.45 -7.88
N VAL A 251 4.23 -6.48 -9.20
CA VAL A 251 4.81 -5.34 -9.93
C VAL A 251 3.69 -4.39 -10.35
N THR A 252 3.74 -3.15 -9.86
CA THR A 252 2.80 -2.09 -10.25
C THR A 252 3.50 -1.07 -11.15
N PRO A 253 3.04 -0.85 -12.39
CA PRO A 253 3.59 0.17 -13.28
C PRO A 253 3.21 1.58 -12.79
N ILE A 254 4.20 2.44 -12.59
CA ILE A 254 4.00 3.85 -12.24
C ILE A 254 4.43 4.73 -13.41
N PHE A 255 3.48 5.44 -13.99
CA PHE A 255 3.75 6.41 -15.05
C PHE A 255 4.73 7.50 -14.58
N LYS A 256 5.79 7.71 -15.35
CA LYS A 256 6.87 8.68 -15.08
C LYS A 256 6.64 9.99 -15.83
N LYS A 257 6.73 9.98 -17.17
CA LYS A 257 6.62 11.16 -18.07
C LYS A 257 6.36 10.72 -19.51
N GLY A 258 6.22 11.63 -20.47
CA GLY A 258 6.14 11.27 -21.90
C GLY A 258 4.79 10.70 -22.36
N SER A 259 4.81 9.89 -23.41
CA SER A 259 3.61 9.21 -23.91
C SER A 259 3.18 8.09 -22.96
N ARG A 260 1.88 7.97 -22.69
CA ARG A 260 1.30 6.87 -21.91
C ARG A 260 1.15 5.58 -22.72
N GLY A 261 1.24 5.65 -24.04
CA GLY A 261 1.24 4.47 -24.89
C GLY A 261 2.57 3.72 -24.85
N ASP A 262 3.65 4.40 -24.45
CA ASP A 262 5.00 3.83 -24.44
C ASP A 262 5.32 3.15 -23.10
N PRO A 263 5.59 1.83 -23.07
CA PRO A 263 6.01 1.10 -21.88
C PRO A 263 7.24 1.69 -21.17
N GLY A 264 8.18 2.29 -21.92
CA GLY A 264 9.39 2.93 -21.39
C GLY A 264 9.14 4.14 -20.50
N ASN A 265 7.92 4.68 -20.55
CA ASN A 265 7.48 5.78 -19.72
C ASN A 265 6.87 5.34 -18.38
N TYR A 266 6.97 4.06 -18.03
CA TYR A 266 6.54 3.49 -16.76
C TYR A 266 7.73 2.96 -15.96
N ARG A 267 7.62 3.03 -14.63
CA ARG A 267 8.57 2.42 -13.69
C ARG A 267 7.93 1.19 -13.06
N PRO A 268 8.60 0.02 -13.02
CA PRO A 268 8.14 -1.10 -12.23
C PRO A 268 8.36 -0.81 -10.74
N VAL A 269 7.31 -0.90 -9.93
CA VAL A 269 7.43 -0.88 -8.47
C VAL A 269 6.99 -2.22 -7.90
N SER A 270 7.94 -2.94 -7.33
CA SER A 270 7.73 -4.27 -6.75
C SER A 270 7.23 -4.17 -5.31
N LEU A 271 6.04 -4.71 -5.06
CA LEU A 271 5.48 -4.92 -3.74
C LEU A 271 5.81 -6.34 -3.27
N THR A 272 6.92 -6.48 -2.53
CA THR A 272 7.41 -7.73 -1.96
C THR A 272 6.80 -8.04 -0.58
N SER A 273 7.01 -9.28 -0.12
CA SER A 273 6.64 -9.76 1.22
C SER A 273 7.14 -8.83 2.34
N VAL A 274 6.28 -8.55 3.33
CA VAL A 274 6.66 -7.70 4.47
C VAL A 274 7.68 -8.39 5.37
N PRO A 275 7.50 -9.68 5.76
CA PRO A 275 8.56 -10.46 6.40
C PRO A 275 9.85 -10.53 5.56
N GLY A 276 9.74 -10.66 4.22
CA GLY A 276 10.92 -10.64 3.34
C GLY A 276 11.75 -9.37 3.50
N LYS A 277 11.11 -8.20 3.42
CA LYS A 277 11.77 -6.89 3.63
C LYS A 277 12.40 -6.76 5.01
N LEU A 278 11.78 -7.35 6.04
CA LEU A 278 12.32 -7.36 7.39
C LEU A 278 13.67 -8.08 7.40
N VAL A 279 13.74 -9.28 6.81
CA VAL A 279 14.99 -10.07 6.74
C VAL A 279 16.05 -9.35 5.92
N GLU A 280 15.68 -8.84 4.74
CA GLU A 280 16.57 -8.03 3.89
C GLU A 280 17.17 -6.85 4.67
N THR A 281 16.37 -6.18 5.49
CA THR A 281 16.84 -5.05 6.30
C THR A 281 17.82 -5.49 7.39
N ILE A 282 17.58 -6.62 8.05
CA ILE A 282 18.51 -7.17 9.07
C ILE A 282 19.85 -7.53 8.41
N VAL A 283 19.82 -8.23 7.28
CA VAL A 283 21.02 -8.58 6.50
C VAL A 283 21.79 -7.33 6.10
N LYS A 284 21.09 -6.35 5.52
CA LYS A 284 21.67 -5.06 5.13
C LYS A 284 22.34 -4.38 6.33
N ASN A 285 21.68 -4.31 7.48
CA ASN A 285 22.24 -3.64 8.66
C ASN A 285 23.52 -4.34 9.15
N LYS A 286 23.60 -5.67 9.08
CA LYS A 286 24.82 -6.43 9.45
C LYS A 286 25.95 -6.21 8.47
N ILE A 287 25.68 -6.23 7.17
CA ILE A 287 26.67 -5.94 6.13
C ILE A 287 27.18 -4.51 6.28
N VAL A 288 26.28 -3.52 6.41
CA VAL A 288 26.66 -2.11 6.59
C VAL A 288 27.50 -1.93 7.85
N LYS A 289 27.06 -2.48 8.99
CA LYS A 289 27.83 -2.42 10.25
C LYS A 289 29.21 -3.07 10.13
N HIS A 290 29.35 -4.08 9.27
CA HIS A 290 30.62 -4.75 9.05
C HIS A 290 31.56 -3.93 8.16
N VAL A 291 31.04 -3.34 7.09
CA VAL A 291 31.79 -2.54 6.12
C VAL A 291 32.15 -1.14 6.66
N GLU A 292 31.35 -0.61 7.59
CA GLU A 292 31.60 0.69 8.23
C GLU A 292 32.49 0.60 9.49
N LYS A 293 32.94 -0.59 9.89
CA LYS A 293 33.98 -0.76 10.92
C LYS A 293 35.33 -0.33 10.38
#